data_AF-A0A937QTT9-F1
#
_entry.id   AF-A0A937QTT9-F1
#
_cell.length_a   1.000
_cell.length_b   1.000
_cell.length_c   1.000
_cell.angle_alpha   90.00
_cell.angle_beta   90.00
_cell.angle_gamma   90.00
#
_symmetry.space_group_name_H-M   'P 1'
#
loop_
_entity.id
_entity.type
_entity.pdbx_description
1 polymer ?
#
loop_
_entity_poly.entity_id
_entity_poly.type
_entity_poly.pdbx_seq_one_letter_code
_entity_poly.pdbx_strand_id
1 'polypeptide(L)'
;MVVARTNKLGFVVSFVVVLLLSYCGIALGETERQDSAMGELKLEGDSVVRLILRREGDNQREEFRRPEQITKLPTGKYSVEEIHLDGGYIYDASRSPMRRLVVTSDEPATLKVGGPLKQTITANREGRLLVMNYQLVGIDGEQYTNGSRAEPPTFTVYKGDKKMASGKFEFG
;
A
#
# COMPACT_ATOMS: atom_id res chain seq x y z
N MET A 1 19.36 -65.41 24.02
CA MET A 1 20.47 -66.34 23.70
C MET A 1 20.87 -66.09 22.25
N VAL A 2 22.13 -65.71 22.04
CA VAL A 2 22.74 -65.29 20.78
C VAL A 2 22.87 -66.48 19.83
N VAL A 3 22.55 -66.33 18.53
CA VAL A 3 23.40 -66.76 17.40
C VAL A 3 23.04 -65.94 16.15
N ALA A 4 24.04 -65.24 15.62
CA ALA A 4 24.04 -64.58 14.32
C ALA A 4 24.40 -65.58 13.20
N ARG A 5 23.96 -65.33 11.95
CA ARG A 5 24.85 -65.49 10.79
C ARG A 5 24.34 -64.80 9.53
N THR A 6 25.25 -64.02 8.99
CA THR A 6 25.31 -63.31 7.71
C THR A 6 25.22 -64.25 6.50
N ASN A 7 24.79 -63.74 5.34
CA ASN A 7 25.47 -64.06 4.06
C ASN A 7 25.26 -62.99 2.98
N LYS A 8 26.39 -62.33 2.69
CA LYS A 8 26.91 -61.76 1.44
C LYS A 8 25.94 -61.51 0.28
N LEU A 9 25.73 -60.22 0.02
CA LEU A 9 25.09 -59.64 -1.16
C LEU A 9 26.12 -59.58 -2.31
N GLY A 10 25.93 -60.43 -3.32
CA GLY A 10 26.71 -60.48 -4.55
C GLY A 10 26.00 -59.78 -5.69
N PHE A 11 26.76 -58.96 -6.41
CA PHE A 11 26.40 -58.08 -7.52
C PHE A 11 26.11 -58.89 -8.81
N VAL A 12 24.96 -58.68 -9.46
CA VAL A 12 24.82 -58.92 -10.92
C VAL A 12 23.90 -57.86 -11.52
N VAL A 13 24.49 -57.07 -12.41
CA VAL A 13 23.85 -56.14 -13.34
C VAL A 13 23.42 -56.94 -14.58
N SER A 14 22.18 -56.81 -15.06
CA SER A 14 21.90 -56.46 -16.47
C SER A 14 20.40 -56.46 -16.81
N PHE A 15 19.95 -55.32 -17.36
CA PHE A 15 18.95 -55.10 -18.41
C PHE A 15 17.83 -56.15 -18.65
N VAL A 16 16.57 -55.73 -18.52
CA VAL A 16 15.60 -55.61 -19.65
C VAL A 16 14.49 -54.62 -19.25
N VAL A 17 14.20 -53.74 -20.20
CA VAL A 17 13.21 -52.64 -20.22
C VAL A 17 11.79 -53.17 -20.42
N VAL A 18 10.76 -52.54 -19.83
CA VAL A 18 9.50 -52.06 -20.47
C VAL A 18 8.53 -51.51 -19.41
N LEU A 19 8.54 -50.17 -19.30
CA LEU A 19 7.38 -49.24 -19.36
C LEU A 19 6.01 -49.69 -18.80
N LEU A 20 5.63 -49.16 -17.62
CA LEU A 20 4.23 -48.85 -17.29
C LEU A 20 4.13 -47.55 -16.46
N LEU A 21 3.78 -46.49 -17.17
CA LEU A 21 3.02 -45.31 -16.78
C LEU A 21 2.76 -45.08 -15.27
N SER A 22 3.45 -44.10 -14.69
CA SER A 22 2.81 -43.23 -13.70
C SER A 22 3.36 -41.81 -13.88
N TYR A 23 2.61 -41.05 -14.68
CA TYR A 23 2.65 -39.59 -14.70
C TYR A 23 2.17 -39.10 -13.33
N CYS A 24 3.10 -38.94 -12.37
CA CYS A 24 2.86 -38.03 -11.26
C CYS A 24 3.58 -36.73 -11.66
N GLY A 25 2.85 -35.88 -12.37
CA GLY A 25 3.28 -34.53 -12.63
C GLY A 25 3.42 -33.81 -11.30
N ILE A 26 4.64 -33.78 -10.77
CA ILE A 26 5.02 -32.75 -9.82
C ILE A 26 5.06 -31.48 -10.65
N ALA A 27 3.92 -30.78 -10.72
CA ALA A 27 3.90 -29.37 -11.04
C ALA A 27 4.63 -28.67 -9.89
N LEU A 28 5.97 -28.68 -9.96
CA LEU A 28 6.76 -27.59 -9.45
C LEU A 28 6.22 -26.38 -10.19
N GLY A 29 5.34 -25.63 -9.52
CA GLY A 29 5.09 -24.25 -9.88
C GLY A 29 6.44 -23.58 -9.80
N GLU A 30 7.14 -23.52 -10.92
CA GLU A 30 8.06 -22.46 -11.18
C GLU A 30 7.24 -21.21 -10.92
N THR A 31 7.53 -20.53 -9.81
CA THR A 31 7.26 -19.11 -9.70
C THR A 31 8.01 -18.51 -10.86
N GLU A 32 7.35 -18.44 -12.02
CA GLU A 32 7.78 -17.59 -13.11
C GLU A 32 7.96 -16.23 -12.42
N ARG A 33 9.23 -15.86 -12.22
CA ARG A 33 9.57 -14.45 -12.15
C ARG A 33 9.21 -13.96 -13.54
N GLN A 34 7.94 -13.62 -13.69
CA GLN A 34 7.40 -12.97 -14.85
C GLN A 34 8.23 -11.70 -14.97
N ASP A 35 9.17 -11.72 -15.92
CA ASP A 35 10.04 -10.62 -16.27
C ASP A 35 9.14 -9.54 -16.85
N SER A 36 8.46 -8.85 -15.94
CA SER A 36 7.40 -7.92 -16.24
C SER A 36 8.09 -6.67 -16.73
N ALA A 37 7.66 -6.18 -17.90
CA ALA A 37 8.14 -4.91 -18.41
C ALA A 37 8.10 -3.87 -17.28
N MET A 38 9.13 -3.06 -17.16
CA MET A 38 9.23 -2.04 -16.12
C MET A 38 8.79 -0.70 -16.68
N GLY A 39 8.04 0.05 -15.89
CA GLY A 39 7.71 1.45 -16.16
C GLY A 39 8.23 2.37 -15.07
N GLU A 40 7.96 3.66 -15.22
CA GLU A 40 8.34 4.69 -14.26
C GLU A 40 7.10 5.27 -13.57
N LEU A 41 7.20 5.43 -12.25
CA LEU A 41 6.27 6.19 -11.42
C LEU A 41 6.94 7.50 -11.03
N LYS A 42 6.35 8.62 -11.44
CA LYS A 42 6.72 9.95 -11.01
C LYS A 42 5.80 10.39 -9.86
N LEU A 43 6.39 10.69 -8.71
CA LEU A 43 5.71 11.29 -7.58
C LEU A 43 5.75 12.82 -7.70
N GLU A 44 4.59 13.44 -7.51
CA GLU A 44 4.47 14.88 -7.37
C GLU A 44 3.88 15.17 -5.99
N GLY A 45 4.44 16.16 -5.29
CA GLY A 45 4.12 16.48 -3.89
C GLY A 45 5.26 16.12 -2.94
N ASP A 46 5.15 16.63 -1.72
CA ASP A 46 6.24 16.61 -0.74
C ASP A 46 5.96 15.68 0.45
N SER A 47 7.01 15.43 1.23
CA SER A 47 6.96 14.77 2.54
C SER A 47 6.54 13.29 2.54
N VAL A 48 6.44 12.62 1.39
CA VAL A 48 6.13 11.19 1.34
C VAL A 48 7.28 10.36 1.93
N VAL A 49 7.03 9.66 3.04
CA VAL A 49 8.01 8.78 3.70
C VAL A 49 7.69 7.30 3.51
N ARG A 50 6.46 6.94 3.15
CA ARG A 50 6.06 5.59 2.77
C ARG A 50 4.92 5.63 1.76
N LEU A 51 5.02 4.81 0.72
CA LEU A 51 3.97 4.60 -0.27
C LEU A 51 3.73 3.10 -0.44
N ILE A 52 2.48 2.66 -0.34
CA ILE A 52 2.09 1.28 -0.60
C ILE A 52 1.11 1.27 -1.76
N LEU A 53 1.48 0.55 -2.82
CA LEU A 53 0.62 0.29 -3.96
C LEU A 53 0.21 -1.18 -3.96
N ARG A 54 -1.03 -1.46 -4.35
CA ARG A 54 -1.52 -2.81 -4.61
C ARG A 54 -1.78 -2.97 -6.10
N ARG A 55 -1.10 -3.92 -6.72
CA ARG A 55 -1.27 -4.27 -8.13
C ARG A 55 -2.60 -4.99 -8.32
N GLU A 56 -3.37 -4.55 -9.30
CA GLU A 56 -4.62 -5.21 -9.69
C GLU A 56 -4.30 -6.49 -10.49
N GLY A 57 -5.01 -7.58 -10.20
CA GLY A 57 -4.83 -8.89 -10.86
C GLY A 57 -4.24 -9.94 -9.94
N ASP A 58 -3.06 -9.69 -9.37
CA ASP A 58 -2.34 -10.61 -8.47
C ASP A 58 -2.36 -10.17 -6.99
N ASN A 59 -2.86 -8.96 -6.69
CA ASN A 59 -2.87 -8.34 -5.37
C ASN A 59 -1.48 -8.17 -4.74
N GLN A 60 -0.40 -8.19 -5.54
CA GLN A 60 0.94 -7.94 -5.03
C GLN A 60 1.06 -6.51 -4.50
N ARG A 61 1.80 -6.35 -3.39
CA ARG A 61 2.06 -5.05 -2.76
C ARG A 61 3.46 -4.57 -3.09
N GLU A 62 3.54 -3.35 -3.61
CA GLU A 62 4.80 -2.62 -3.79
C GLU A 62 4.92 -1.59 -2.66
N GLU A 63 5.89 -1.76 -1.77
CA GLU A 63 6.18 -0.81 -0.69
C GLU A 63 7.45 -0.01 -1.02
N PHE A 64 7.31 1.32 -1.01
CA PHE A 64 8.42 2.24 -1.15
C PHE A 64 8.61 3.01 0.15
N ARG A 65 9.84 2.99 0.69
CA ARG A 65 10.22 3.77 1.88
C ARG A 65 11.07 4.94 1.44
N ARG A 66 10.62 6.15 1.79
CA ARG A 66 11.19 7.43 1.31
C ARG A 66 11.46 7.36 -0.20
N PRO A 67 10.41 7.12 -1.01
CA PRO A 67 10.56 6.99 -2.45
C PRO A 67 11.24 8.23 -3.04
N GLU A 68 12.08 8.00 -4.04
CA GLU A 68 12.57 9.08 -4.89
C GLU A 68 11.42 9.66 -5.72
N GLN A 69 11.64 10.84 -6.30
CA GLN A 69 10.63 11.49 -7.15
C GLN A 69 10.27 10.63 -8.37
N ILE A 70 11.21 9.80 -8.85
CA ILE A 70 10.98 8.85 -9.93
C ILE A 70 11.42 7.48 -9.45
N THR A 71 10.53 6.49 -9.51
CA THR A 71 10.81 5.11 -9.08
C THR A 71 10.32 4.12 -10.13
N LYS A 72 11.07 3.03 -10.33
CA LYS A 72 10.68 1.97 -11.28
C LYS A 72 9.82 0.91 -10.60
N LEU A 73 8.83 0.42 -11.33
CA LEU A 73 7.95 -0.68 -10.93
C LEU A 73 7.40 -1.40 -12.16
N PRO A 74 6.93 -2.66 -12.02
CA PRO A 74 6.35 -3.39 -13.14
C PRO A 74 5.18 -2.63 -13.78
N THR A 75 5.04 -2.77 -15.10
CA THR A 75 3.88 -2.25 -15.81
C THR A 75 2.63 -2.95 -15.31
N GLY A 76 1.55 -2.18 -15.12
CA GLY A 76 0.32 -2.72 -14.59
C GLY A 76 -0.64 -1.64 -14.08
N LYS A 77 -1.79 -2.10 -13.60
CA LYS A 77 -2.76 -1.24 -12.92
C LYS A 77 -2.53 -1.34 -11.42
N TYR A 78 -2.53 -0.20 -10.75
CA TYR A 78 -2.26 -0.12 -9.32
C TYR A 78 -3.35 0.69 -8.62
N SER A 79 -3.65 0.28 -7.41
CA SER A 79 -4.42 1.07 -6.44
C SER A 79 -3.49 1.56 -5.34
N VAL A 80 -3.62 2.82 -4.94
CA VAL A 80 -2.89 3.35 -3.79
C VAL A 80 -3.58 2.85 -2.52
N GLU A 81 -2.85 2.12 -1.69
CA GLU A 81 -3.38 1.53 -0.46
C GLU A 81 -3.12 2.44 0.74
N GLU A 82 -1.86 2.86 0.94
CA GLU A 82 -1.45 3.74 2.03
C GLU A 82 -0.43 4.77 1.55
N ILE A 83 -0.50 5.97 2.12
CA ILE A 83 0.53 7.01 2.00
C ILE A 83 0.83 7.53 3.39
N HIS A 84 2.10 7.51 3.79
CA HIS A 84 2.55 8.08 5.05
C HIS A 84 3.42 9.28 4.73
N LEU A 85 3.12 10.40 5.39
CA LEU A 85 3.88 11.62 5.30
C LEU A 85 4.74 11.82 6.53
N ASP A 86 5.80 12.60 6.36
CA ASP A 86 6.54 13.18 7.47
C ASP A 86 5.59 13.94 8.40
N GLY A 87 5.85 13.89 9.70
CA GLY A 87 4.92 14.38 10.73
C GLY A 87 3.78 13.41 11.10
N GLY A 88 3.76 12.18 10.55
CA GLY A 88 2.87 11.11 11.00
C GLY A 88 1.45 11.15 10.42
N TYR A 89 1.27 11.84 9.29
CA TYR A 89 -0.02 11.90 8.59
C TYR A 89 -0.18 10.71 7.64
N ILE A 90 -1.38 10.13 7.64
CA ILE A 90 -1.68 8.88 6.94
C ILE A 90 -2.93 9.06 6.08
N TYR A 91 -2.80 8.71 4.81
CA TYR A 91 -3.90 8.38 3.93
C TYR A 91 -4.05 6.85 3.89
N ASP A 92 -5.29 6.39 3.99
CA ASP A 92 -5.67 4.97 3.95
C ASP A 92 -6.89 4.81 3.03
N ALA A 93 -6.77 3.95 2.03
CA ALA A 93 -7.81 3.70 1.04
C ALA A 93 -9.09 3.05 1.60
N SER A 94 -9.06 2.50 2.82
CA SER A 94 -10.27 2.01 3.51
C SER A 94 -11.14 3.15 4.05
N ARG A 95 -10.56 4.35 4.21
CA ARG A 95 -11.21 5.53 4.79
C ARG A 95 -11.40 6.67 3.79
N SER A 96 -10.81 6.55 2.61
CA SER A 96 -10.78 7.59 1.58
C SER A 96 -11.09 6.99 0.20
N PRO A 97 -11.52 7.81 -0.78
CA PRO A 97 -11.73 7.34 -2.14
C PRO A 97 -10.47 6.66 -2.71
N MET A 98 -10.62 5.41 -3.16
CA MET A 98 -9.50 4.64 -3.69
C MET A 98 -8.92 5.31 -4.94
N ARG A 99 -7.62 5.60 -4.90
CA ARG A 99 -6.87 6.17 -6.01
C ARG A 99 -6.26 5.06 -6.86
N ARG A 100 -6.30 5.21 -8.19
CA ARG A 100 -5.76 4.24 -9.14
C ARG A 100 -4.83 4.93 -10.13
N LEU A 101 -3.83 4.20 -10.61
CA LEU A 101 -2.96 4.63 -11.70
C LEU A 101 -2.60 3.45 -12.60
N VAL A 102 -2.14 3.76 -13.82
CA VAL A 102 -1.66 2.76 -14.77
C VAL A 102 -0.20 3.09 -15.07
N VAL A 103 0.67 2.10 -14.93
CA VAL A 103 2.09 2.18 -15.25
C VAL A 103 2.32 1.48 -16.58
N THR A 104 2.90 2.19 -17.53
CA THR A 104 3.27 1.67 -18.86
C THR A 104 4.78 1.79 -19.06
N SER A 105 5.29 1.16 -20.13
CA SER A 105 6.70 1.28 -20.54
C SER A 105 7.01 2.58 -21.29
N ASP A 106 5.98 3.28 -21.75
CA ASP A 106 6.12 4.30 -22.79
C ASP A 106 6.35 5.70 -22.19
N GLU A 107 5.64 6.00 -21.08
CA GLU A 107 5.76 7.26 -20.37
C GLU A 107 5.63 7.09 -18.84
N PRO A 108 6.25 7.98 -18.04
CA PRO A 108 6.11 7.94 -16.60
C PRO A 108 4.67 8.18 -16.14
N ALA A 109 4.14 7.25 -15.34
CA ALA A 109 2.87 7.43 -14.65
C ALA A 109 3.03 8.47 -13.56
N THR A 110 2.20 9.51 -13.55
CA THR A 110 2.27 10.56 -12.52
C THR A 110 1.28 10.30 -11.40
N LEU A 111 1.77 10.29 -10.16
CA LEU A 111 0.97 10.21 -8.94
C LEU A 111 1.19 11.46 -8.10
N LYS A 112 0.16 12.32 -8.06
CA LYS A 112 0.12 13.51 -7.21
C LYS A 112 -0.38 13.13 -5.82
N VAL A 113 0.47 13.24 -4.82
CA VAL A 113 0.20 12.87 -3.43
C VAL A 113 1.11 13.64 -2.46
N GLY A 114 0.61 13.91 -1.26
CA GLY A 114 1.39 14.46 -0.17
C GLY A 114 1.23 15.96 0.00
N GLY A 115 2.29 16.57 0.51
CA GLY A 115 2.31 17.98 0.90
C GLY A 115 2.44 18.95 -0.29
N PRO A 116 2.15 20.25 -0.06
CA PRO A 116 1.71 20.83 1.21
C PRO A 116 0.28 20.45 1.59
N LEU A 117 0.05 20.16 2.88
CA LEU A 117 -1.28 19.85 3.39
C LEU A 117 -2.08 21.12 3.66
N LYS A 118 -3.31 21.17 3.15
CA LYS A 118 -4.27 22.24 3.41
C LYS A 118 -5.21 21.84 4.54
N GLN A 119 -5.21 22.65 5.61
CA GLN A 119 -6.23 22.57 6.65
C GLN A 119 -7.57 23.09 6.11
N THR A 120 -8.59 22.24 6.14
CA THR A 120 -9.92 22.57 5.63
C THR A 120 -10.95 22.33 6.73
N ILE A 121 -11.83 23.30 6.95
CA ILE A 121 -12.95 23.19 7.88
C ILE A 121 -14.24 23.44 7.12
N THR A 122 -15.16 22.49 7.16
CA THR A 122 -16.55 22.70 6.72
C THR A 122 -17.41 22.96 7.95
N ALA A 123 -18.16 24.05 7.97
CA ALA A 123 -19.05 24.40 9.06
C ALA A 123 -20.51 24.44 8.54
N ASN A 124 -21.36 23.60 9.12
CA ASN A 124 -22.76 23.48 8.77
C ASN A 124 -23.64 23.78 9.99
N ARG A 125 -24.75 24.49 9.75
CA ARG A 125 -25.74 24.76 10.80
C ARG A 125 -26.77 23.65 10.83
N GLU A 126 -26.86 22.97 11.96
CA GLU A 126 -27.88 21.95 12.24
C GLU A 126 -28.78 22.43 13.37
N GLY A 127 -29.89 23.08 13.01
CA GLY A 127 -30.80 23.69 13.99
C GLY A 127 -30.09 24.73 14.85
N ARG A 128 -29.89 24.42 16.14
CA ARG A 128 -29.17 25.30 17.09
C ARG A 128 -27.70 24.95 17.24
N LEU A 129 -27.21 23.94 16.53
CA LEU A 129 -25.84 23.46 16.56
C LEU A 129 -25.06 23.98 15.35
N LEU A 130 -23.77 24.23 15.57
CA LEU A 130 -22.79 24.43 14.50
C LEU A 130 -21.91 23.18 14.45
N VAL A 131 -22.06 22.38 13.41
CA VAL A 131 -21.26 21.18 13.18
C VAL A 131 -20.04 21.57 12.35
N MET A 132 -18.85 21.27 12.84
CA MET A 132 -17.59 21.59 12.18
C MET A 132 -16.82 20.29 11.93
N ASN A 133 -16.47 20.03 10.66
CA ASN A 133 -15.62 18.92 10.28
C ASN A 133 -14.27 19.45 9.83
N TYR A 134 -13.20 18.90 10.38
CA TYR A 134 -11.83 19.23 10.03
C TYR A 134 -11.23 18.14 9.14
N GLN A 135 -10.50 18.56 8.11
CA GLN A 135 -9.80 17.67 7.18
C GLN A 135 -8.42 18.25 6.84
N LEU A 136 -7.44 17.37 6.70
CA LEU A 136 -6.17 17.66 6.04
C LEU A 136 -6.25 17.13 4.62
N VAL A 137 -6.10 18.02 3.64
CA VAL A 137 -6.22 17.68 2.22
C VAL A 137 -4.87 17.90 1.56
N GLY A 138 -4.34 16.88 0.90
CA GLY A 138 -3.11 17.01 0.12
C GLY A 138 -3.34 17.59 -1.27
N ILE A 139 -2.28 17.58 -2.08
CA ILE A 139 -2.23 18.37 -3.33
C ILE A 139 -3.21 17.91 -4.41
N ASP A 140 -3.73 16.68 -4.32
CA ASP A 140 -4.66 16.10 -5.29
C ASP A 140 -5.95 15.58 -4.64
N GLY A 141 -6.31 16.17 -3.50
CA GLY A 141 -7.59 15.94 -2.83
C GLY A 141 -7.62 14.74 -1.88
N GLU A 142 -6.50 14.03 -1.71
CA GLU A 142 -6.37 12.95 -0.75
C GLU A 142 -6.54 13.47 0.69
N GLN A 143 -7.27 12.72 1.51
CA GLN A 143 -7.55 13.10 2.88
C GLN A 143 -6.59 12.38 3.83
N TYR A 144 -5.89 13.17 4.62
CA TYR A 144 -4.95 12.69 5.62
C TYR A 144 -5.54 12.79 7.02
N THR A 145 -5.21 11.81 7.85
CA THR A 145 -5.46 11.83 9.29
C THR A 145 -4.14 11.75 10.04
N ASN A 146 -4.08 12.28 11.25
CA ASN A 146 -2.91 12.07 12.10
C ASN A 146 -2.95 10.62 12.63
N GLY A 147 -1.87 9.86 12.42
CA GLY A 147 -1.75 8.50 12.95
C GLY A 147 -1.78 8.44 14.47
N SER A 148 -1.40 9.55 15.13
CA SER A 148 -1.56 9.73 16.58
C SER A 148 -2.87 10.44 16.91
N ARG A 149 -3.63 9.88 17.85
CA ARG A 149 -4.82 10.51 18.44
C ARG A 149 -4.53 11.34 19.69
N ALA A 150 -3.26 11.43 20.12
CA ALA A 150 -2.87 12.09 21.36
C ALA A 150 -3.05 13.62 21.32
N GLU A 151 -2.87 14.22 20.14
CA GLU A 151 -2.91 15.67 19.94
C GLU A 151 -3.93 16.03 18.86
N PRO A 152 -5.24 16.04 19.18
CA PRO A 152 -6.24 16.42 18.23
C PRO A 152 -6.12 17.90 17.85
N PRO A 153 -6.46 18.27 16.60
CA PRO A 153 -6.50 19.67 16.17
C PRO A 153 -7.41 20.50 17.08
N THR A 154 -7.04 21.75 17.32
CA THR A 154 -7.80 22.67 18.18
C THR A 154 -8.48 23.75 17.34
N PHE A 155 -9.57 24.29 17.85
CA PHE A 155 -10.28 25.40 17.20
C PHE A 155 -10.66 26.47 18.21
N THR A 156 -10.82 27.70 17.72
CA THR A 156 -11.45 28.80 18.44
C THR A 156 -12.39 29.54 17.49
N VAL A 157 -13.63 29.74 17.92
CA VAL A 157 -14.66 30.46 17.16
C VAL A 157 -14.79 31.88 17.72
N TYR A 158 -14.78 32.86 16.83
CA TYR A 158 -14.95 34.28 17.15
C TYR A 158 -16.19 34.85 16.46
N LYS A 159 -16.80 35.87 17.06
CA LYS A 159 -17.80 36.74 16.44
C LYS A 159 -17.31 38.18 16.55
N GLY A 160 -16.81 38.73 15.44
CA GLY A 160 -15.95 39.92 15.50
C GLY A 160 -14.74 39.60 16.39
N ASP A 161 -14.45 40.47 17.35
CA ASP A 161 -13.34 40.27 18.29
C ASP A 161 -13.71 39.44 19.53
N LYS A 162 -15.00 39.07 19.69
CA LYS A 162 -15.45 38.30 20.85
C LYS A 162 -15.23 36.81 20.62
N LYS A 163 -14.42 36.18 21.48
CA LYS A 163 -14.32 34.72 21.57
C LYS A 163 -15.69 34.13 21.97
N MET A 164 -16.23 33.25 21.13
CA MET A 164 -17.51 32.58 21.35
C MET A 164 -17.33 31.19 21.95
N ALA A 165 -16.36 30.42 21.45
CA ALA A 165 -16.07 29.06 21.90
C ALA A 165 -14.64 28.64 21.53
N SER A 166 -14.12 27.62 22.20
CA SER A 166 -12.89 26.92 21.80
C SER A 166 -12.97 25.46 22.20
N GLY A 167 -12.27 24.59 21.48
CA GLY A 167 -12.28 23.16 21.74
C GLY A 167 -11.25 22.40 20.93
N LYS A 168 -11.37 21.08 20.95
CA LYS A 168 -10.61 20.16 20.12
C LYS A 168 -11.56 19.43 19.18
N PHE A 169 -11.11 19.09 17.99
CA PHE A 169 -11.86 18.20 17.11
C PHE A 169 -11.82 16.78 17.67
N GLU A 170 -12.97 16.11 17.64
CA GLU A 170 -13.06 14.70 17.95
C GLU A 170 -12.66 13.88 16.71
N PHE A 171 -12.11 12.70 16.95
CA PHE A 171 -11.84 11.76 15.87
C PHE A 171 -13.12 10.98 15.57
N GLY A 172 -13.48 10.91 14.28
CA GLY A 172 -14.50 9.97 13.78
C GLY A 172 -14.10 8.51 13.97
#